data_AF-A0A2W7AMK9-F1
#
_entry.id   AF-A0A2W7AMK9-F1
#
_cell.length_a   1.000
_cell.length_b   1.000
_cell.length_c   1.000
_cell.angle_alpha   90.00
_cell.angle_beta   90.00
_cell.angle_gamma   90.00
#
_symmetry.space_group_name_H-M   'P 1'
#
loop_
_entity.id
_entity.type
_entity.pdbx_description
1 polymer ?
#
loop_
_entity_poly.entity_id
_entity_poly.type
_entity_poly.pdbx_seq_one_letter_code
_entity_poly.pdbx_strand_id
1 'polypeptide(L)'
;MDLLLLSSISEPVKIVELTEEQLKELQIALNRLGYPVGEIDGLIGPRIKGAWAEFKTDIYQGNPELIGIGSINSLKEKLERAVYDLSTREGAIAAIKAECKRQDIGLNTQIAYVLATTQWETAQTFQPVRESYWWDNKYGFAKAEEMRSQNKVIGKYFPYYGRGYVQITWNTNYEKYSRILEIDLVNNPDLAMRPETSMFILVHGFKVGNFTGRKLADYINESRTDFYNARRCINGLDKATEIKALAEKFLNQV
;
A
#
# COMPACT_ATOMS: atom_id res chain seq x y z
N MET A 1 2.87 -8.85 12.55
CA MET A 1 3.35 -8.24 13.81
C MET A 1 3.35 -9.34 14.83
N ASP A 2 4.46 -9.59 15.51
CA ASP A 2 4.66 -10.86 16.22
C ASP A 2 3.95 -10.94 17.58
N LEU A 3 3.36 -9.82 18.05
CA LEU A 3 2.61 -9.69 19.30
C LEU A 3 3.34 -10.35 20.49
N LEU A 4 4.61 -10.02 20.70
CA LEU A 4 5.49 -10.74 21.63
C LEU A 4 4.96 -10.73 23.07
N LEU A 5 4.36 -9.62 23.51
CA LEU A 5 3.87 -9.46 24.88
C LEU A 5 2.55 -10.21 25.10
N LEU A 6 1.60 -10.08 24.17
CA LEU A 6 0.33 -10.80 24.22
C LEU A 6 0.54 -12.30 24.06
N SER A 7 1.54 -12.73 23.29
CA SER A 7 1.89 -14.15 23.12
C SER A 7 2.32 -14.86 24.40
N SER A 8 2.65 -14.12 25.46
CA SER A 8 2.97 -14.71 26.78
C SER A 8 1.74 -15.20 27.55
N ILE A 9 0.52 -14.85 27.11
CA ILE A 9 -0.73 -15.24 27.74
C ILE A 9 -1.06 -16.70 27.39
N SER A 10 -0.91 -17.60 28.37
CA SER A 10 -1.19 -19.03 28.20
C SER A 10 -2.64 -19.41 28.49
N GLU A 11 -3.32 -18.68 29.37
CA GLU A 11 -4.73 -18.90 29.74
C GLU A 11 -5.55 -17.65 29.45
N PRO A 12 -6.86 -17.76 29.12
CA PRO A 12 -7.70 -16.59 28.90
C PRO A 12 -7.74 -15.66 30.13
N VAL A 13 -7.36 -14.40 29.93
CA VAL A 13 -7.40 -13.35 30.97
C VAL A 13 -8.38 -12.25 30.58
N LYS A 14 -8.85 -11.47 31.55
CA LYS A 14 -9.67 -10.31 31.22
C LYS A 14 -8.82 -9.23 30.59
N ILE A 15 -9.34 -8.53 29.59
CA ILE A 15 -8.60 -7.43 28.95
C ILE A 15 -8.23 -6.30 29.92
N VAL A 16 -9.00 -6.15 31.01
CA VAL A 16 -8.74 -5.17 32.09
C VAL A 16 -7.57 -5.57 32.99
N GLU A 17 -7.13 -6.83 32.94
CA GLU A 17 -6.02 -7.38 33.73
C GLU A 17 -4.69 -7.38 32.95
N LEU A 18 -4.70 -6.97 31.69
CA LEU A 18 -3.48 -6.82 30.89
C LEU A 18 -2.56 -5.75 31.48
N THR A 19 -1.25 -5.97 31.37
CA THR A 19 -0.26 -4.94 31.72
C THR A 19 -0.36 -3.75 30.78
N GLU A 20 0.17 -2.59 31.18
CA GLU A 20 0.22 -1.38 30.34
C GLU A 20 0.83 -1.68 28.97
N GLU A 21 1.91 -2.47 28.92
CA GLU A 21 2.60 -2.76 27.66
C GLU A 21 1.88 -3.80 26.80
N GLN A 22 1.18 -4.75 27.42
CA GLN A 22 0.26 -5.64 26.70
C GLN A 22 -0.92 -4.85 26.12
N LEU A 23 -1.44 -3.85 26.85
CA LEU A 23 -2.48 -2.96 26.37
C LEU A 23 -2.00 -2.07 25.22
N LYS A 24 -0.79 -1.49 25.29
CA LYS A 24 -0.20 -0.76 24.15
C LYS A 24 -0.05 -1.66 22.95
N GLU A 25 0.45 -2.88 23.13
CA GLU A 25 0.60 -3.83 22.03
C GLU A 25 -0.77 -4.19 21.39
N LEU A 26 -1.80 -4.40 22.21
CA LEU A 26 -3.18 -4.63 21.75
C LEU A 26 -3.77 -3.39 21.03
N GLN A 27 -3.56 -2.19 21.55
CA GLN A 27 -3.97 -0.94 20.92
C GLN A 27 -3.31 -0.78 19.55
N ILE A 28 -2.00 -1.00 19.44
CA ILE A 28 -1.26 -0.96 18.16
C ILE A 28 -1.82 -1.99 17.19
N ALA A 29 -2.03 -3.22 17.65
CA ALA A 29 -2.56 -4.33 16.87
C ALA A 29 -3.93 -3.98 16.26
N LEU A 30 -4.88 -3.58 17.09
CA LEU A 30 -6.24 -3.25 16.67
C LEU A 30 -6.29 -1.99 15.81
N ASN A 31 -5.50 -0.95 16.13
CA ASN A 31 -5.38 0.25 15.29
C ASN A 31 -4.87 -0.09 13.88
N ARG A 32 -3.86 -0.95 13.78
CA ARG A 32 -3.33 -1.44 12.48
C ARG A 32 -4.37 -2.21 11.65
N LEU A 33 -5.35 -2.82 12.30
CA LEU A 33 -6.47 -3.49 11.66
C LEU A 33 -7.67 -2.57 11.40
N GLY A 34 -7.57 -1.28 11.72
CA GLY A 34 -8.60 -0.28 11.45
C GLY A 34 -9.62 -0.08 12.59
N TYR A 35 -9.47 -0.75 13.73
CA TYR A 35 -10.40 -0.59 14.85
C TYR A 35 -10.08 0.67 15.68
N PRO A 36 -11.10 1.45 16.09
CA PRO A 36 -10.92 2.75 16.72
C PRO A 36 -10.55 2.65 18.21
N VAL A 37 -9.28 2.38 18.50
CA VAL A 37 -8.78 2.18 19.89
C VAL A 37 -8.59 3.48 20.70
N GLY A 38 -8.51 4.64 20.03
CA GLY A 38 -8.13 5.91 20.67
C GLY A 38 -6.62 6.14 20.68
N GLU A 39 -6.11 6.76 21.75
CA GLU A 39 -4.67 6.97 21.95
C GLU A 39 -3.98 5.64 22.31
N ILE A 40 -2.71 5.51 21.92
CA ILE A 40 -1.88 4.33 22.23
C ILE A 40 -1.11 4.65 23.50
N ASP A 41 -1.79 4.53 24.64
CA ASP A 41 -1.32 4.97 25.96
C ASP A 41 -1.16 3.82 26.97
N GLY A 42 -1.60 2.61 26.62
CA GLY A 42 -1.61 1.45 27.52
C GLY A 42 -2.70 1.49 28.58
N LEU A 43 -3.65 2.43 28.47
CA LEU A 43 -4.75 2.58 29.42
C LEU A 43 -6.00 1.84 28.95
N ILE A 44 -6.69 1.22 29.91
CA ILE A 44 -7.96 0.57 29.64
C ILE A 44 -9.11 1.59 29.69
N GLY A 45 -9.82 1.74 28.58
CA GLY A 45 -10.93 2.69 28.44
C GLY A 45 -12.04 2.21 27.50
N PRO A 46 -13.15 2.96 27.38
CA PRO A 46 -14.29 2.56 26.55
C PRO A 46 -13.93 2.31 25.08
N ARG A 47 -12.97 3.08 24.53
CA ARG A 47 -12.54 2.96 23.13
C ARG A 47 -11.85 1.63 22.83
N ILE A 48 -10.82 1.27 23.61
CA ILE A 48 -10.13 -0.02 23.45
C ILE A 48 -11.06 -1.21 23.74
N LYS A 49 -11.97 -1.10 24.73
CA LYS A 49 -12.99 -2.12 24.99
C LYS A 49 -13.93 -2.30 23.79
N GLY A 50 -14.40 -1.19 23.20
CA GLY A 50 -15.24 -1.20 22.01
C GLY A 50 -14.53 -1.82 20.81
N ALA A 51 -13.31 -1.33 20.50
CA ALA A 51 -12.48 -1.85 19.42
C ALA A 51 -12.20 -3.35 19.54
N TRP A 52 -11.93 -3.84 20.76
CA TRP A 52 -11.74 -5.26 20.99
C TRP A 52 -13.02 -6.08 20.83
N ALA A 53 -14.15 -5.60 21.34
CA ALA A 53 -15.43 -6.26 21.18
C ALA A 53 -15.87 -6.33 19.70
N GLU A 54 -15.58 -5.29 18.93
CA GLU A 54 -15.81 -5.24 17.49
C GLU A 54 -14.94 -6.27 16.76
N PHE A 55 -13.62 -6.30 17.04
CA PHE A 55 -12.73 -7.34 16.50
C PHE A 55 -13.19 -8.77 16.83
N LYS A 56 -13.64 -9.01 18.06
CA LYS A 56 -14.19 -10.32 18.47
C LYS A 56 -15.46 -10.65 17.69
N THR A 57 -16.30 -9.68 17.39
CA THR A 57 -17.50 -9.89 16.58
C THR A 57 -17.15 -10.21 15.12
N ASP A 58 -16.21 -9.45 14.55
CA ASP A 58 -15.86 -9.52 13.14
C ASP A 58 -15.01 -10.73 12.78
N ILE A 59 -14.08 -11.13 13.67
CA ILE A 59 -13.00 -12.08 13.34
C ILE A 59 -13.01 -13.33 14.22
N TYR A 60 -13.22 -13.20 15.53
CA TYR A 60 -13.11 -14.32 16.47
C TYR A 60 -14.22 -14.28 17.53
N GLN A 61 -15.36 -14.86 17.17
CA GLN A 61 -16.56 -14.85 18.02
C GLN A 61 -16.29 -15.55 19.36
N GLY A 62 -16.60 -14.86 20.45
CA GLY A 62 -16.42 -15.34 21.82
C GLY A 62 -16.59 -14.22 22.84
N ASN A 63 -16.35 -14.51 24.12
CA ASN A 63 -16.50 -13.49 25.17
C ASN A 63 -15.57 -12.28 24.91
N PRO A 64 -16.12 -11.06 24.71
CA PRO A 64 -15.33 -9.87 24.44
C PRO A 64 -14.60 -9.33 25.67
N GLU A 65 -14.90 -9.82 26.88
CA GLU A 65 -14.13 -9.45 28.07
C GLU A 65 -12.79 -10.18 28.16
N LEU A 66 -12.63 -11.28 27.41
CA LEU A 66 -11.48 -12.17 27.49
C LEU A 66 -10.59 -12.07 26.26
N ILE A 67 -9.28 -12.14 26.52
CA ILE A 67 -8.24 -12.36 25.54
C ILE A 67 -7.50 -13.66 25.90
N GLY A 68 -7.36 -14.54 24.93
CA GLY A 68 -6.63 -15.79 25.07
C GLY A 68 -5.99 -16.22 23.76
N ILE A 69 -5.29 -17.36 23.79
CA ILE A 69 -4.46 -17.86 22.68
C ILE A 69 -5.21 -17.82 21.34
N GLY A 70 -6.47 -18.26 21.29
CA GLY A 70 -7.26 -18.28 20.06
C GLY A 70 -7.43 -16.89 19.43
N SER A 71 -7.86 -15.90 20.21
CA SER A 71 -8.03 -14.53 19.71
C SER A 71 -6.70 -13.84 19.44
N ILE A 72 -5.63 -14.18 20.17
CA ILE A 72 -4.27 -13.68 19.90
C ILE A 72 -3.76 -14.23 18.58
N ASN A 73 -3.99 -15.52 18.29
CA ASN A 73 -3.62 -16.12 17.02
C ASN A 73 -4.41 -15.53 15.86
N SER A 74 -5.71 -15.24 16.03
CA SER A 74 -6.48 -14.52 15.02
C SER A 74 -5.99 -13.09 14.82
N LEU A 75 -5.60 -12.37 15.89
CA LEU A 75 -4.95 -11.06 15.77
C LEU A 75 -3.65 -11.19 14.96
N LYS A 76 -2.81 -12.16 15.29
CA LYS A 76 -1.55 -12.43 14.56
C LYS A 76 -1.82 -12.73 13.10
N GLU A 77 -2.73 -13.63 12.77
CA GLU A 77 -3.06 -13.99 11.39
C GLU A 77 -3.55 -12.77 10.59
N LYS A 78 -4.36 -11.90 11.21
CA LYS A 78 -4.81 -10.66 10.55
C LYS A 78 -3.70 -9.62 10.42
N LEU A 79 -2.73 -9.63 11.34
CA LEU A 79 -1.55 -8.76 11.33
C LEU A 79 -0.36 -9.35 10.58
N GLU A 80 -0.41 -10.62 10.23
CA GLU A 80 0.54 -11.31 9.38
C GLU A 80 0.32 -10.73 8.00
N ARG A 81 1.29 -9.90 7.59
CA ARG A 81 1.42 -9.57 6.19
C ARG A 81 1.76 -10.88 5.50
N ALA A 82 0.89 -11.33 4.61
CA ALA A 82 1.28 -12.34 3.64
C ALA A 82 2.63 -11.92 3.05
N VAL A 83 3.64 -12.76 3.26
CA VAL A 83 4.99 -12.50 2.75
C VAL A 83 4.94 -12.84 1.28
N TYR A 84 4.96 -11.80 0.46
CA TYR A 84 5.01 -11.95 -0.99
C TYR A 84 6.46 -11.91 -1.45
N ASP A 85 6.84 -12.83 -2.33
CA ASP A 85 8.12 -12.74 -3.03
C ASP A 85 8.05 -11.66 -4.11
N LEU A 86 8.36 -10.42 -3.72
CA LEU A 86 8.32 -9.25 -4.59
C LEU A 86 9.40 -9.27 -5.69
N SER A 87 10.32 -10.24 -5.68
CA SER A 87 11.29 -10.44 -6.77
C SER A 87 10.66 -11.11 -8.00
N THR A 88 9.54 -11.80 -7.82
CA THR A 88 8.80 -12.46 -8.90
C THR A 88 7.64 -11.61 -9.38
N ARG A 89 7.25 -11.79 -10.64
CA ARG A 89 6.07 -11.13 -11.21
C ARG A 89 4.80 -11.56 -10.49
N GLU A 90 4.66 -12.85 -10.20
CA GLU A 90 3.49 -13.43 -9.56
C GLU A 90 3.35 -12.96 -8.12
N GLY A 91 4.45 -12.91 -7.37
CA GLY A 91 4.47 -12.39 -6.00
C GLY A 91 4.16 -10.89 -5.97
N ALA A 92 4.71 -10.09 -6.88
CA ALA A 92 4.35 -8.68 -7.01
C ALA A 92 2.87 -8.46 -7.35
N ILE A 93 2.29 -9.24 -8.28
CA ILE A 93 0.86 -9.21 -8.59
C ILE A 93 0.02 -9.54 -7.36
N ALA A 94 0.35 -10.61 -6.63
CA ALA A 94 -0.37 -11.02 -5.43
C ALA A 94 -0.31 -9.94 -4.33
N ALA A 95 0.86 -9.35 -4.14
CA ALA A 95 1.05 -8.24 -3.20
C ALA A 95 0.20 -7.02 -3.56
N ILE A 96 0.17 -6.62 -4.84
CA ILE A 96 -0.63 -5.47 -5.30
C ILE A 96 -2.12 -5.73 -5.11
N LYS A 97 -2.60 -6.95 -5.41
CA LYS A 97 -4.01 -7.33 -5.16
C LYS A 97 -4.35 -7.19 -3.68
N ALA A 98 -3.46 -7.66 -2.79
CA ALA A 98 -3.67 -7.56 -1.34
C ALA A 98 -3.62 -6.11 -0.85
N GLU A 99 -2.69 -5.32 -1.36
CA GLU A 99 -2.60 -3.90 -1.04
C GLU A 99 -3.85 -3.13 -1.48
N CYS A 100 -4.39 -3.42 -2.67
CA CYS A 100 -5.64 -2.83 -3.14
C CYS A 100 -6.76 -3.07 -2.13
N LYS A 101 -6.97 -4.32 -1.72
CA LYS A 101 -8.00 -4.67 -0.72
C LYS A 101 -7.77 -3.95 0.61
N ARG A 102 -6.52 -3.87 1.06
CA ARG A 102 -6.14 -3.21 2.32
C ARG A 102 -6.42 -1.71 2.33
N GLN A 103 -6.41 -1.06 1.17
CA GLN A 103 -6.72 0.36 1.02
C GLN A 103 -8.12 0.61 0.45
N ASP A 104 -9.03 -0.36 0.61
CA ASP A 104 -10.42 -0.29 0.16
C ASP A 104 -10.60 -0.04 -1.35
N ILE A 105 -9.71 -0.60 -2.16
CA ILE A 105 -9.89 -0.81 -3.60
C ILE A 105 -10.25 -2.29 -3.80
N GLY A 106 -11.54 -2.61 -3.62
CA GLY A 106 -12.03 -3.99 -3.50
C GLY A 106 -12.64 -4.59 -4.77
N LEU A 107 -13.08 -3.78 -5.74
CA LEU A 107 -13.74 -4.30 -6.93
C LEU A 107 -12.74 -4.97 -7.87
N ASN A 108 -13.05 -6.14 -8.42
CA ASN A 108 -12.18 -6.83 -9.39
C ASN A 108 -11.85 -5.94 -10.60
N THR A 109 -12.79 -5.10 -11.04
CA THR A 109 -12.57 -4.11 -12.11
C THR A 109 -11.52 -3.07 -11.71
N GLN A 110 -11.58 -2.54 -10.49
CA GLN A 110 -10.58 -1.60 -10.00
C GLN A 110 -9.20 -2.26 -9.88
N ILE A 111 -9.13 -3.45 -9.27
CA ILE A 111 -7.89 -4.20 -9.09
C ILE A 111 -7.26 -4.53 -10.46
N ALA A 112 -8.06 -4.96 -11.44
CA ALA A 112 -7.60 -5.24 -12.79
C ALA A 112 -6.95 -4.01 -13.44
N TYR A 113 -7.52 -2.83 -13.23
CA TYR A 113 -6.97 -1.58 -13.75
C TYR A 113 -5.66 -1.16 -13.06
N VAL A 114 -5.54 -1.37 -11.74
CA VAL A 114 -4.29 -1.14 -11.00
C VAL A 114 -3.18 -2.04 -11.56
N LEU A 115 -3.44 -3.34 -11.74
CA LEU A 115 -2.47 -4.28 -12.32
C LEU A 115 -2.08 -3.92 -13.76
N ALA A 116 -3.04 -3.51 -14.59
CA ALA A 116 -2.79 -3.06 -15.95
C ALA A 116 -1.87 -1.83 -15.99
N THR A 117 -2.11 -0.87 -15.09
CA THR A 117 -1.26 0.31 -14.95
C THR A 117 0.16 -0.10 -14.54
N THR A 118 0.31 -0.92 -13.49
CA THR A 118 1.64 -1.39 -13.07
C THR A 118 2.37 -2.10 -14.19
N GLN A 119 1.70 -3.00 -14.92
CA GLN A 119 2.30 -3.71 -16.05
C GLN A 119 2.80 -2.74 -17.12
N TRP A 120 2.02 -1.70 -17.44
CA TRP A 120 2.38 -0.71 -18.43
C TRP A 120 3.61 0.12 -18.00
N GLU A 121 3.54 0.70 -16.80
CA GLU A 121 4.55 1.64 -16.29
C GLU A 121 5.89 0.96 -15.96
N THR A 122 5.90 -0.35 -15.70
CA THR A 122 7.10 -1.13 -15.35
C THR A 122 7.72 -1.89 -16.52
N ALA A 123 7.36 -1.54 -17.76
CA ALA A 123 7.79 -2.26 -18.96
C ALA A 123 7.50 -3.78 -18.86
N GLN A 124 6.32 -4.13 -18.36
CA GLN A 124 5.83 -5.50 -18.17
C GLN A 124 6.52 -6.31 -17.05
N THR A 125 7.49 -5.75 -16.32
CA THR A 125 8.29 -6.52 -15.35
C THR A 125 7.61 -6.70 -14.00
N PHE A 126 6.66 -5.83 -13.64
CA PHE A 126 6.17 -5.70 -12.26
C PHE A 126 7.27 -5.38 -11.24
N GLN A 127 8.39 -4.82 -11.70
CA GLN A 127 9.44 -4.29 -10.83
C GLN A 127 9.41 -2.76 -10.88
N PRO A 128 9.61 -2.07 -9.74
CA PRO A 128 9.77 -0.62 -9.73
C PRO A 128 10.87 -0.20 -10.72
N VAL A 129 10.59 0.78 -11.56
CA VAL A 129 11.57 1.29 -12.54
C VAL A 129 11.88 2.76 -12.30
N ARG A 130 13.05 3.18 -12.77
CA ARG A 130 13.43 4.59 -12.84
C ARG A 130 13.15 5.12 -14.24
N GLU A 131 12.83 6.40 -14.32
CA GLU A 131 12.77 7.10 -15.59
C GLU A 131 14.13 6.96 -16.31
N SER A 132 14.08 6.56 -17.58
CA SER A 132 15.28 6.25 -18.36
C SER A 132 16.18 5.16 -17.77
N TYR A 133 15.62 4.12 -17.12
CA TYR A 133 16.38 3.01 -16.52
C TYR A 133 17.37 2.31 -17.49
N TRP A 134 17.14 2.37 -18.81
CA TRP A 134 18.07 1.83 -19.80
C TRP A 134 19.44 2.53 -19.78
N TRP A 135 19.54 3.76 -19.27
CA TRP A 135 20.83 4.42 -19.06
C TRP A 135 21.62 3.77 -17.92
N ASP A 136 20.96 3.29 -16.87
CA ASP A 136 21.61 2.60 -15.76
C ASP A 136 22.31 1.34 -16.29
N ASN A 137 21.60 0.55 -17.11
CA ASN A 137 22.11 -0.67 -17.73
C ASN A 137 23.27 -0.40 -18.71
N LYS A 138 23.23 0.72 -19.43
CA LYS A 138 24.19 1.02 -20.50
C LYS A 138 25.45 1.73 -20.01
N TYR A 139 25.33 2.61 -19.02
CA TYR A 139 26.40 3.53 -18.61
C TYR A 139 26.77 3.41 -17.13
N GLY A 140 26.02 2.64 -16.34
CA GLY A 140 26.16 2.58 -14.89
C GLY A 140 25.44 3.72 -14.18
N PHE A 141 25.07 3.49 -12.92
CA PHE A 141 24.20 4.37 -12.12
C PHE A 141 24.73 5.81 -12.03
N ALA A 142 26.01 5.99 -11.68
CA ALA A 142 26.58 7.33 -11.50
C ALA A 142 26.53 8.17 -12.78
N LYS A 143 26.82 7.57 -13.95
CA LYS A 143 26.76 8.29 -15.23
C LYS A 143 25.32 8.56 -15.66
N ALA A 144 24.41 7.62 -15.40
CA ALA A 144 22.99 7.81 -15.67
C ALA A 144 22.39 8.96 -14.84
N GLU A 145 22.78 9.10 -13.57
CA GLU A 145 22.37 10.23 -12.72
C GLU A 145 22.85 11.59 -13.26
N GLU A 146 24.12 11.67 -13.68
CA GLU A 146 24.64 12.87 -14.34
C GLU A 146 23.85 13.20 -15.62
N MET A 147 23.52 12.18 -16.41
CA MET A 147 22.73 12.37 -17.62
C MET A 147 21.30 12.82 -17.33
N ARG A 148 20.65 12.30 -16.28
CA ARG A 148 19.31 12.74 -15.84
C ARG A 148 19.34 14.20 -15.38
N SER A 149 20.35 14.60 -14.61
CA SER A 149 20.47 15.99 -14.12
C SER A 149 20.72 16.99 -15.24
N GLN A 150 21.48 16.60 -16.28
CA GLN A 150 21.77 17.45 -17.45
C GLN A 150 20.69 17.39 -18.54
N ASN A 151 19.76 16.44 -18.49
CA ASN A 151 18.71 16.30 -19.48
C ASN A 151 17.73 17.49 -19.43
N LYS A 152 17.39 18.07 -20.58
CA LYS A 152 16.54 19.27 -20.66
C LYS A 152 15.13 19.11 -20.07
N VAL A 153 14.59 17.90 -20.04
CA VAL A 153 13.26 17.60 -19.50
C VAL A 153 13.38 17.08 -18.08
N ILE A 154 14.14 15.99 -17.87
CA ILE A 154 14.29 15.33 -16.57
C ILE A 154 14.98 16.25 -15.54
N GLY A 155 15.97 17.02 -15.98
CA GLY A 155 16.72 17.96 -15.15
C GLY A 155 15.84 19.04 -14.50
N LYS A 156 14.64 19.33 -15.03
CA LYS A 156 13.71 20.31 -14.45
C LYS A 156 13.16 19.89 -13.09
N TYR A 157 13.13 18.60 -12.82
CA TYR A 157 12.61 18.02 -11.59
C TYR A 157 13.61 17.07 -10.94
N PHE A 158 14.88 17.06 -11.37
CA PHE A 158 15.94 16.34 -10.68
C PHE A 158 16.16 16.93 -9.27
N PRO A 159 16.38 16.11 -8.23
CA PRO A 159 16.55 14.64 -8.22
C PRO A 159 15.24 13.85 -8.21
N TYR A 160 14.08 14.51 -8.18
CA TYR A 160 12.72 13.94 -8.09
C TYR A 160 12.14 13.49 -9.44
N TYR A 161 12.96 12.82 -10.26
CA TYR A 161 12.52 12.17 -11.49
C TYR A 161 11.73 10.88 -11.23
N GLY A 162 11.09 10.35 -12.28
CA GLY A 162 10.17 9.21 -12.18
C GLY A 162 10.79 7.99 -11.50
N ARG A 163 10.16 7.51 -10.41
CA ARG A 163 10.50 6.24 -9.75
C ARG A 163 9.25 5.44 -9.39
N GLY A 164 9.42 4.14 -9.23
CA GLY A 164 8.36 3.25 -8.75
C GLY A 164 7.44 2.71 -9.84
N TYR A 165 6.36 2.05 -9.41
CA TYR A 165 5.33 1.42 -10.23
C TYR A 165 4.48 2.40 -11.03
N VAL A 166 4.54 3.68 -10.67
CA VAL A 166 3.70 4.73 -11.26
C VAL A 166 4.50 5.98 -11.65
N GLN A 167 5.83 5.88 -11.65
CA GLN A 167 6.73 6.99 -12.03
C GLN A 167 6.43 8.30 -11.27
N ILE A 168 6.42 8.28 -9.93
CA ILE A 168 6.22 9.52 -9.17
C ILE A 168 7.32 10.54 -9.50
N THR A 169 6.92 11.79 -9.73
CA THR A 169 7.79 12.89 -10.14
C THR A 169 7.51 14.14 -9.31
N TRP A 170 8.44 15.09 -9.30
CA TRP A 170 8.37 16.39 -8.59
C TRP A 170 8.53 16.31 -7.08
N ASN A 171 9.27 17.29 -6.52
CA ASN A 171 9.55 17.40 -5.08
C ASN A 171 8.26 17.36 -4.24
N THR A 172 7.19 18.03 -4.71
CA THR A 172 5.92 18.12 -3.99
C THR A 172 5.26 16.75 -3.77
N ASN A 173 5.40 15.81 -4.72
CA ASN A 173 4.89 14.45 -4.54
C ASN A 173 5.78 13.64 -3.60
N TYR A 174 7.10 13.80 -3.68
CA TYR A 174 8.03 13.16 -2.77
C TYR A 174 7.84 13.63 -1.32
N GLU A 175 7.71 14.94 -1.08
CA GLU A 175 7.38 15.52 0.24
C GLU A 175 6.02 15.03 0.77
N LYS A 176 5.02 14.92 -0.11
CA LYS A 176 3.69 14.41 0.25
C LYS A 176 3.78 12.96 0.73
N TYR A 177 4.38 12.07 -0.07
CA TYR A 177 4.49 10.66 0.31
C TYR A 177 5.50 10.41 1.41
N SER A 178 6.52 11.27 1.58
CA SER A 178 7.42 11.23 2.73
C SER A 178 6.65 11.39 4.04
N ARG A 179 5.71 12.34 4.10
CA ARG A 179 4.84 12.55 5.26
C ARG A 179 3.85 11.41 5.48
N ILE A 180 3.22 10.90 4.41
CA ILE A 180 2.21 9.83 4.52
C ILE A 180 2.84 8.52 5.00
N LEU A 181 4.05 8.21 4.55
CA LEU A 181 4.75 6.95 4.85
C LEU A 181 5.69 7.04 6.04
N GLU A 182 5.94 8.25 6.55
CA GLU A 182 6.94 8.52 7.59
C GLU A 182 8.34 8.00 7.23
N ILE A 183 8.70 8.10 5.94
CA ILE A 183 10.04 7.78 5.41
C ILE A 183 10.60 9.00 4.69
N ASP A 184 11.92 9.19 4.76
CA ASP A 184 12.57 10.37 4.17
C ASP A 184 12.81 10.21 2.66
N LEU A 185 11.73 10.29 1.88
CA LEU A 185 11.79 10.30 0.41
C LEU A 185 12.43 11.59 -0.14
N VAL A 186 12.50 12.67 0.64
CA VAL A 186 12.97 13.97 0.17
C VAL A 186 14.50 13.96 0.04
N ASN A 187 15.19 13.45 1.06
CA ASN A 187 16.65 13.31 1.01
C ASN A 187 17.08 11.95 0.41
N ASN A 188 16.20 10.94 0.42
CA ASN A 188 16.47 9.62 -0.13
C ASN A 188 15.40 9.21 -1.16
N PRO A 189 15.31 9.87 -2.32
CA PRO A 189 14.25 9.62 -3.31
C PRO A 189 14.25 8.19 -3.85
N ASP A 190 15.37 7.50 -3.76
CA ASP A 190 15.53 6.11 -4.16
C ASP A 190 14.74 5.12 -3.31
N LEU A 191 14.30 5.52 -2.12
CA LEU A 191 13.35 4.74 -1.31
C LEU A 191 12.03 4.48 -2.06
N ALA A 192 11.65 5.33 -3.02
CA ALA A 192 10.49 5.10 -3.89
C ALA A 192 10.64 3.89 -4.82
N MET A 193 11.86 3.36 -4.99
CA MET A 193 12.13 2.14 -5.75
C MET A 193 11.95 0.87 -4.93
N ARG A 194 11.75 0.96 -3.60
CA ARG A 194 11.43 -0.22 -2.80
C ARG A 194 10.03 -0.72 -3.20
N PRO A 195 9.86 -2.02 -3.54
CA PRO A 195 8.58 -2.55 -3.99
C PRO A 195 7.40 -2.21 -3.08
N GLU A 196 7.56 -2.26 -1.76
CA GLU A 196 6.52 -1.98 -0.77
C GLU A 196 6.13 -0.50 -0.76
N THR A 197 7.12 0.39 -0.82
CA THR A 197 6.91 1.84 -0.89
C THR A 197 6.19 2.20 -2.18
N SER A 198 6.69 1.67 -3.30
CA SER A 198 6.14 1.84 -4.64
C SER A 198 4.68 1.33 -4.73
N MET A 199 4.41 0.17 -4.14
CA MET A 199 3.08 -0.44 -4.07
C MET A 199 2.08 0.42 -3.29
N PHE A 200 2.50 0.90 -2.10
CA PHE A 200 1.66 1.78 -1.31
C PHE A 200 1.31 3.06 -2.08
N ILE A 201 2.33 3.71 -2.68
CA ILE A 201 2.17 4.95 -3.43
C ILE A 201 1.17 4.78 -4.58
N LEU A 202 1.32 3.69 -5.35
CA LEU A 202 0.43 3.31 -6.46
C LEU A 202 -1.02 3.22 -6.00
N VAL A 203 -1.30 2.36 -5.01
CA VAL A 203 -2.66 2.06 -4.58
C VAL A 203 -3.29 3.27 -3.88
N HIS A 204 -2.55 3.91 -2.98
CA HIS A 204 -3.00 5.11 -2.27
C HIS A 204 -3.32 6.23 -3.26
N GLY A 205 -2.45 6.45 -4.25
CA GLY A 205 -2.64 7.49 -5.25
C GLY A 205 -3.89 7.27 -6.10
N PHE A 206 -4.20 6.04 -6.47
CA PHE A 206 -5.48 5.69 -7.10
C PHE A 206 -6.69 5.91 -6.20
N LYS A 207 -6.58 5.56 -4.91
CA LYS A 207 -7.67 5.68 -3.94
C LYS A 207 -8.06 7.14 -3.70
N VAL A 208 -7.08 8.01 -3.48
CA VAL A 208 -7.33 9.40 -3.07
C VAL A 208 -7.16 10.43 -4.19
N GLY A 209 -6.63 10.03 -5.34
CA GLY A 209 -6.42 10.91 -6.50
C GLY A 209 -5.18 11.80 -6.36
N ASN A 210 -4.14 11.34 -5.67
CA ASN A 210 -3.00 12.18 -5.27
C ASN A 210 -2.07 12.60 -6.42
N PHE A 211 -2.22 12.00 -7.61
CA PHE A 211 -1.40 12.32 -8.79
C PHE A 211 -2.00 13.45 -9.62
N THR A 212 -3.29 13.38 -9.96
CA THR A 212 -3.97 14.35 -10.86
C THR A 212 -5.22 14.99 -10.27
N GLY A 213 -5.58 14.64 -9.03
CA GLY A 213 -6.85 15.00 -8.40
C GLY A 213 -8.01 14.05 -8.72
N ARG A 214 -7.80 13.06 -9.60
CA ARG A 214 -8.84 12.12 -10.05
C ARG A 214 -8.66 10.74 -9.41
N LYS A 215 -9.71 10.22 -8.79
CA LYS A 215 -9.72 8.93 -8.09
C LYS A 215 -10.12 7.81 -9.05
N LEU A 216 -9.71 6.58 -8.75
CA LEU A 216 -10.13 5.42 -9.53
C LEU A 216 -11.66 5.24 -9.51
N ALA A 217 -12.28 5.51 -8.35
CA ALA A 217 -13.72 5.42 -8.14
C ALA A 217 -14.55 6.38 -9.03
N ASP A 218 -13.94 7.47 -9.53
CA ASP A 218 -14.61 8.41 -10.44
C ASP A 218 -14.93 7.77 -11.80
N TYR A 219 -14.21 6.70 -12.17
CA TYR A 219 -14.35 5.98 -13.45
C TYR A 219 -14.79 4.53 -13.28
N ILE A 220 -14.41 3.89 -12.19
CA ILE A 220 -14.64 2.47 -11.93
C ILE A 220 -15.25 2.30 -10.54
N ASN A 221 -16.53 1.96 -10.49
CA ASN A 221 -17.31 1.72 -9.28
C ASN A 221 -18.34 0.60 -9.55
N GLU A 222 -19.24 0.35 -8.59
CA GLU A 222 -20.22 -0.74 -8.67
C GLU A 222 -21.16 -0.64 -9.88
N SER A 223 -21.42 0.58 -10.36
CA SER A 223 -22.36 0.85 -11.46
C SER A 223 -21.68 1.13 -12.81
N ARG A 224 -20.37 1.37 -12.83
CA ARG A 224 -19.64 1.84 -14.01
C ARG A 224 -18.24 1.26 -14.06
N THR A 225 -17.82 0.81 -15.23
CA THR A 225 -16.43 0.45 -15.51
C THR A 225 -15.94 1.17 -16.76
N ASP A 226 -15.16 2.24 -16.57
CA ASP A 226 -14.56 3.03 -17.66
C ASP A 226 -13.02 2.99 -17.59
N PHE A 227 -12.45 1.88 -18.04
CA PHE A 227 -10.99 1.70 -18.07
C PHE A 227 -10.27 2.73 -18.94
N TYR A 228 -10.91 3.22 -20.01
CA TYR A 228 -10.27 4.18 -20.89
C TYR A 228 -10.02 5.51 -20.17
N ASN A 229 -11.06 6.07 -19.55
CA ASN A 229 -10.93 7.35 -18.85
C ASN A 229 -10.22 7.22 -17.49
N ALA A 230 -10.11 6.03 -16.92
CA ALA A 230 -9.32 5.79 -15.71
C ALA A 230 -7.82 6.13 -15.89
N ARG A 231 -7.30 6.25 -17.12
CA ARG A 231 -5.93 6.74 -17.36
C ARG A 231 -5.68 8.12 -16.78
N ARG A 232 -6.75 8.91 -16.66
CA ARG A 232 -6.76 10.25 -16.08
C ARG A 232 -6.33 10.30 -14.62
N CYS A 233 -6.33 9.18 -13.91
CA CYS A 233 -5.78 9.10 -12.55
C CYS A 233 -4.27 9.29 -12.51
N ILE A 234 -3.53 8.92 -13.57
CA ILE A 234 -2.06 8.99 -13.61
C ILE A 234 -1.56 10.06 -14.57
N ASN A 235 -2.10 10.09 -15.80
CA ASN A 235 -1.68 11.01 -16.86
C ASN A 235 -2.92 11.48 -17.65
N GLY A 236 -2.79 12.07 -18.83
CA GLY A 236 -3.91 12.36 -19.73
C GLY A 236 -4.59 11.09 -20.27
N LEU A 237 -4.78 11.01 -21.58
CA LEU A 237 -5.29 9.80 -22.25
C LEU A 237 -4.20 9.07 -23.05
N ASP A 238 -2.94 9.46 -22.85
CA ASP A 238 -1.82 8.78 -23.49
C ASP A 238 -1.84 7.29 -23.11
N LYS A 239 -1.83 6.43 -24.14
CA LYS A 239 -1.87 4.97 -24.04
C LYS A 239 -3.10 4.38 -23.34
N ALA A 240 -4.17 5.16 -23.24
CA ALA A 240 -5.41 4.71 -22.58
C ALA A 240 -6.04 3.47 -23.24
N THR A 241 -5.97 3.35 -24.57
CA THR A 241 -6.51 2.17 -25.29
C THR A 241 -5.73 0.90 -24.94
N GLU A 242 -4.40 0.96 -24.95
CA GLU A 242 -3.54 -0.17 -24.63
C GLU A 242 -3.69 -0.61 -23.16
N ILE A 243 -3.74 0.35 -22.24
CA ILE A 243 -3.94 0.07 -20.80
C ILE A 243 -5.33 -0.49 -20.55
N LYS A 244 -6.37 0.01 -21.23
CA LYS A 244 -7.72 -0.58 -21.19
C LYS A 244 -7.70 -2.05 -21.61
N ALA A 245 -7.04 -2.38 -22.72
CA ALA A 245 -6.96 -3.77 -23.17
C ALA A 245 -6.20 -4.67 -22.18
N LEU A 246 -5.18 -4.15 -21.49
CA LEU A 246 -4.52 -4.86 -20.38
C LEU A 246 -5.47 -5.08 -19.20
N ALA A 247 -6.26 -4.07 -18.83
CA ALA A 247 -7.22 -4.18 -17.73
C ALA A 247 -8.31 -5.22 -18.02
N GLU A 248 -8.82 -5.28 -19.25
CA GLU A 248 -9.77 -6.32 -19.68
C GLU A 248 -9.17 -7.72 -19.59
N LYS A 249 -7.89 -7.90 -19.95
CA LYS A 249 -7.18 -9.18 -19.78
C LYS A 249 -7.03 -9.56 -18.32
N PHE A 250 -6.63 -8.61 -17.47
CA PHE A 250 -6.50 -8.87 -16.04
C PHE A 250 -7.85 -9.19 -15.39
N LEU A 251 -8.94 -8.52 -15.78
CA LEU A 251 -10.26 -8.76 -15.22
C LEU A 251 -10.71 -10.22 -15.34
N ASN A 252 -10.31 -10.91 -16.41
CA ASN A 252 -10.58 -12.34 -16.60
C ASN A 252 -9.72 -13.25 -15.70
N GLN A 253 -8.80 -12.68 -14.89
CA GLN A 253 -7.83 -13.37 -14.03
C GLN A 253 -7.88 -12.89 -12.56
N VAL A 254 -8.80 -11.98 -12.20
CA VAL A 254 -8.95 -11.47 -10.82
C VAL A 254 -10.20 -12.01 -10.16
#